data_AF-A0A744KE07-F1
#
_entry.id   AF-A0A744KE07-F1
#
_cell.length_a   1.000
_cell.length_b   1.000
_cell.length_c   1.000
_cell.angle_alpha   90.00
_cell.angle_beta   90.00
_cell.angle_gamma   90.00
#
_symmetry.space_group_name_H-M   'P 1'
#
loop_
_entity.id
_entity.type
_entity.pdbx_description
1 polymer ?
#
loop_
_entity_poly.entity_id
_entity_poly.type
_entity_poly.pdbx_seq_one_letter_code
_entity_poly.pdbx_strand_id
1 'polypeptide(L)' 'FRPAEVETLLGDPSKAHEKLGWKPEITLSEMVSEMVANDLEAAKKHSLLKSHGYEVAIALES' A
#
# COMPACT_ATOMS: atom_id res chain seq x y z
N PHE A 1 3.94 -8.91 17.72
CA PHE A 1 5.40 -9.19 17.66
C PHE A 1 5.61 -10.36 16.71
N ARG A 2 6.50 -10.23 15.71
CA ARG A 2 6.85 -11.36 14.82
C ARG A 2 7.99 -12.16 15.51
N PRO A 3 7.78 -13.45 15.85
CA PRO A 3 8.77 -14.26 16.58
C PRO A 3 10.13 -14.44 15.90
N ALA A 4 10.18 -14.25 14.58
CA ALA A 4 11.40 -14.18 13.79
C ALA A 4 11.26 -13.01 12.81
N GLU A 5 12.22 -12.09 12.86
CA GLU A 5 12.25 -10.92 11.98
C GLU A 5 13.20 -11.17 10.81
N VAL A 6 12.90 -10.58 9.67
CA VAL A 6 13.78 -10.62 8.51
C VAL A 6 14.52 -9.29 8.44
N GLU A 7 15.82 -9.32 8.73
CA GLU A 7 16.61 -8.07 8.82
C GLU A 7 16.70 -7.34 7.48
N THR A 8 16.86 -8.07 6.36
CA THR A 8 16.98 -7.47 5.03
C THR A 8 16.34 -8.33 3.94
N LEU A 9 15.77 -7.66 2.94
CA LEU A 9 15.31 -8.26 1.70
C LEU A 9 15.77 -7.36 0.54
N LEU A 10 16.60 -7.91 -0.34
CA LEU A 10 17.06 -7.23 -1.55
C LEU A 10 17.07 -8.22 -2.70
N GLY A 11 16.19 -8.00 -3.69
CA GLY A 11 16.05 -8.86 -4.85
C GLY A 11 16.92 -8.41 -6.04
N ASP A 12 17.41 -9.38 -6.81
CA ASP A 12 18.05 -9.16 -8.12
C ASP A 12 17.07 -9.55 -9.25
N PRO A 13 16.51 -8.57 -9.99
CA PRO A 13 15.56 -8.84 -11.06
C PRO A 13 16.21 -9.13 -12.43
N SER A 14 17.54 -9.27 -12.52
CA SER A 14 18.27 -9.39 -13.81
C SER A 14 17.69 -10.48 -14.73
N LYS A 15 17.33 -11.64 -14.18
CA LYS A 15 16.72 -12.74 -14.96
C LYS A 15 15.35 -12.36 -15.56
N ALA A 16 14.53 -11.62 -14.83
CA ALA A 16 13.23 -11.16 -15.33
C ALA A 16 13.43 -10.08 -16.39
N HIS A 17 14.41 -9.21 -16.20
CA HIS A 17 14.78 -8.20 -17.18
C HIS A 17 15.24 -8.83 -18.51
N GLU A 18 16.18 -9.79 -18.46
CA GLU A 18 16.76 -10.42 -19.65
C GLU A 18 15.73 -11.26 -20.44
N LYS A 19 14.90 -12.04 -19.72
CA LYS A 19 14.00 -13.00 -20.37
C LYS A 19 12.65 -12.42 -20.74
N LEU A 20 12.18 -11.44 -19.98
CA LEU A 20 10.83 -10.90 -20.10
C LEU A 20 10.84 -9.42 -20.53
N GLY A 21 12.01 -8.79 -20.61
CA GLY A 21 12.10 -7.34 -20.79
C GLY A 21 11.57 -6.56 -19.59
N TRP A 22 11.34 -7.22 -18.44
CA TRP A 22 10.61 -6.65 -17.32
C TRP A 22 11.35 -5.44 -16.72
N LYS A 23 10.63 -4.32 -16.72
CA LYS A 23 10.87 -2.97 -16.16
C LYS A 23 9.99 -2.64 -14.96
N PRO A 24 10.42 -2.22 -13.75
CA PRO A 24 9.46 -1.50 -12.90
C PRO A 24 9.08 -0.18 -13.58
N GLU A 25 7.77 0.06 -13.71
CA GLU A 25 7.24 1.27 -14.37
C GLU A 25 7.08 2.45 -13.41
N ILE A 26 7.07 2.19 -12.09
CA ILE A 26 6.94 3.18 -11.04
C ILE A 26 8.06 3.04 -10.00
N THR A 27 8.45 4.16 -9.41
CA THR A 27 9.37 4.25 -8.30
C THR A 27 8.69 3.97 -6.97
N LEU A 28 9.49 3.72 -5.92
CA LEU A 28 8.99 3.61 -4.55
C LEU A 28 8.22 4.87 -4.11
N SER A 29 8.70 6.05 -4.49
CA SER A 29 8.06 7.33 -4.10
C SER A 29 6.69 7.50 -4.73
N GLU A 30 6.54 7.13 -6.01
CA GLU A 30 5.26 7.18 -6.72
C GLU A 30 4.28 6.18 -6.11
N MET A 31 4.72 4.95 -5.86
CA MET A 31 3.91 3.91 -5.21
C MET A 31 3.39 4.38 -3.84
N VAL A 32 4.26 4.93 -2.99
CA VAL A 32 3.85 5.45 -1.67
C VAL A 32 2.86 6.60 -1.80
N SER A 33 3.09 7.51 -2.75
CA SER A 33 2.21 8.66 -2.96
C SER A 33 0.82 8.23 -3.41
N GLU A 34 0.74 7.25 -4.32
CA GLU A 34 -0.51 6.65 -4.79
C GLU A 34 -1.28 5.97 -3.65
N MET A 35 -0.60 5.13 -2.86
CA MET A 35 -1.20 4.42 -1.73
C MET A 35 -1.80 5.40 -0.69
N VAL A 36 -1.02 6.41 -0.29
CA VAL A 36 -1.48 7.40 0.71
C VAL A 36 -2.64 8.23 0.19
N ALA A 37 -2.62 8.62 -1.09
CA ALA A 37 -3.72 9.36 -1.69
C ALA A 37 -5.03 8.56 -1.66
N ASN A 38 -4.95 7.26 -1.98
CA ASN A 38 -6.10 6.37 -1.96
C ASN A 38 -6.66 6.15 -0.53
N ASP A 39 -5.78 5.90 0.44
CA ASP A 39 -6.20 5.76 1.85
C ASP A 39 -6.82 7.04 2.40
N LEU A 40 -6.26 8.20 2.03
CA LEU A 40 -6.82 9.50 2.42
C LEU A 40 -8.22 9.71 1.82
N GLU A 41 -8.44 9.30 0.57
CA GLU A 41 -9.76 9.37 -0.06
C GLU A 41 -10.78 8.47 0.66
N ALA A 42 -10.39 7.24 0.99
CA ALA A 42 -11.23 6.31 1.77
C ALA A 42 -11.57 6.91 3.15
N ALA A 43 -10.59 7.47 3.84
CA ALA A 43 -10.77 8.12 5.14
C ALA A 43 -11.72 9.34 5.05
N LYS A 44 -11.63 10.14 3.99
CA LYS A 44 -12.55 11.27 3.73
C LYS A 44 -13.99 10.78 3.54
N LYS A 45 -14.20 9.70 2.79
CA LYS A 45 -15.54 9.09 2.61
C LYS A 45 -16.12 8.63 3.94
N HIS A 46 -15.33 7.95 4.78
CA HIS A 46 -15.76 7.55 6.13
C HIS A 46 -16.09 8.75 7.01
N SER A 47 -15.25 9.78 6.98
CA SER A 47 -15.45 11.01 7.75
C SER A 47 -16.76 11.72 7.35
N LEU A 48 -17.04 11.80 6.05
CA LEU A 48 -18.27 12.40 5.52
C LEU A 48 -19.52 11.65 5.99
N LEU A 49 -19.54 10.32 5.88
CA LEU A 49 -20.68 9.51 6.33
C LEU A 49 -20.91 9.68 7.84
N LYS A 50 -19.83 9.64 8.62
CA LYS A 50 -19.89 9.84 10.08
C LYS A 50 -20.41 11.23 10.45
N SER A 51 -20.00 12.28 9.74
CA SER A 51 -20.46 13.65 10.01
C SER A 51 -21.96 13.86 9.70
N HIS A 52 -22.55 12.97 8.89
CA HIS A 52 -23.98 12.97 8.56
C HIS A 52 -24.78 11.94 9.36
N GLY A 53 -24.20 11.36 10.42
CA GLY A 53 -24.91 10.47 11.34
C GLY A 53 -25.05 9.02 10.88
N TYR A 54 -24.35 8.62 9.81
CA TYR A 54 -24.30 7.22 9.39
C TYR A 54 -23.25 6.46 10.20
N GLU A 55 -23.59 5.25 10.64
CA GLU A 55 -22.61 4.32 11.17
C GLU A 55 -21.74 3.76 10.04
N VAL A 56 -20.42 3.81 10.24
CA VAL A 56 -19.43 3.29 9.29
C VAL A 56 -18.66 2.18 9.98
N ALA A 57 -18.82 0.95 9.50
CA ALA A 57 -18.03 -0.18 9.96
C ALA A 57 -16.60 -0.05 9.39
N ILE A 58 -15.62 0.16 10.28
CA ILE A 58 -14.21 0.20 9.91
C ILE A 58 -13.56 -1.07 10.48
N ALA A 59 -12.96 -1.87 9.61
CA ALA A 59 -12.17 -3.01 10.03
C ALA A 59 -10.89 -2.52 10.71
N LEU A 60 -10.61 -3.03 11.90
CA LEU A 60 -9.37 -2.80 12.63
C LEU A 60 -8.54 -4.08 12.55
N GLU A 61 -7.26 -3.94 12.26
CA GLU A 61 -6.32 -5.05 12.42
C GLU A 61 -6.09 -5.33 13.91
N SER A 62 -5.96 -6.60 14.25
CA SER A 62 -5.79 -7.13 15.62
C SER A 62 -4.34 -7.26 16.04
#